data_AF-B6FXR7-F1
#
_entry.id   AF-B6FXR7-F1
#
_cell.length_a   1.000
_cell.length_b   1.000
_cell.length_c   1.000
_cell.angle_alpha   90.00
_cell.angle_beta   90.00
_cell.angle_gamma   90.00
#
_symmetry.space_group_name_H-M   'P 1'
#
loop_
_entity.id
_entity.type
_entity.pdbx_description
1 polymer ?
#
loop_
_entity_poly.entity_id
_entity_poly.type
_entity_poly.pdbx_seq_one_letter_code
_entity_poly.pdbx_strand_id
1 'polypeptide(L)'
;MNKHTKVYLNRNEFGTVSGIKFIELHYADLTEFYYPIDLLVLASYKYHEGSTQKAFEKSFMEKYGMSMKEIQEEAALDLNKSLGVWMSKEFDVEKVGFKRIACIELDDRTITAECFAERIRNLFAVINLADGIGINIENIAMPVMGSCLKNLPDDEILSILVEQSRFAMEKTYNLDGIYIVDNDRERVMKFDRKMNEILNRTDVDQENVFSDEQCDEILCDMWSKMKYYREQVTSGKFKKRDRSDVLIEFEARIESRELRQFEFCVLARKMLEFIIYDIGGDKAGNRNLFQRIEYMRKTELASPRITAYMHIIRAFGNAEVHTDEEVEYSIEENYLDRQILVECLSRVVDYWIAYKYRSNKKTK
;
A
#
# COMPACT_ATOMS: atom_id res chain seq x y z
N MET A 1 13.03 -14.77 -18.49
CA MET A 1 11.91 -14.56 -17.54
C MET A 1 12.09 -13.19 -16.93
N ASN A 2 11.16 -12.26 -17.16
CA ASN A 2 11.27 -10.87 -16.72
C ASN A 2 11.28 -10.78 -15.18
N LYS A 3 12.20 -10.01 -14.62
CA LYS A 3 12.32 -9.67 -13.18
C LYS A 3 11.15 -8.83 -12.62
N HIS A 4 10.07 -8.70 -13.39
CA HIS A 4 8.95 -7.79 -13.14
C HIS A 4 7.59 -8.49 -13.05
N THR A 5 7.53 -9.81 -12.91
CA THR A 5 6.29 -10.49 -12.50
C THR A 5 6.06 -10.28 -10.99
N LYS A 6 6.01 -9.02 -10.58
CA LYS A 6 5.68 -8.53 -9.24
C LYS A 6 4.23 -8.11 -9.32
N VAL A 7 3.32 -9.02 -8.99
CA VAL A 7 1.89 -8.77 -9.16
C VAL A 7 1.38 -8.25 -7.84
N TYR A 8 1.28 -6.92 -7.74
CA TYR A 8 0.33 -6.32 -6.81
C TYR A 8 -1.03 -6.94 -7.11
N LEU A 9 -1.69 -7.49 -6.09
CA LEU A 9 -2.93 -8.22 -6.29
C LEU A 9 -4.11 -7.60 -5.58
N ASN A 10 -3.96 -6.87 -4.48
CA ASN A 10 -5.08 -6.18 -3.85
C ASN A 10 -4.58 -5.08 -2.91
N ARG A 11 -5.43 -4.10 -2.59
CA ARG A 11 -5.17 -3.07 -1.59
C ARG A 11 -6.46 -2.65 -0.94
N ASN A 12 -6.41 -2.51 0.37
CA ASN A 12 -7.41 -1.82 1.17
C ASN A 12 -6.77 -0.51 1.64
N GLU A 13 -7.32 0.63 1.24
CA GLU A 13 -6.96 1.92 1.82
C GLU A 13 -8.06 2.38 2.76
N PHE A 14 -7.70 2.92 3.92
CA PHE A 14 -8.69 3.44 4.85
C PHE A 14 -8.17 4.68 5.60
N GLY A 15 -9.07 5.61 5.86
CA GLY A 15 -8.73 6.82 6.61
C GLY A 15 -8.73 6.58 8.12
N THR A 16 -7.73 7.12 8.80
CA THR A 16 -7.63 7.13 10.28
C THR A 16 -7.38 8.56 10.78
N VAL A 17 -7.36 8.75 12.09
CA VAL A 17 -7.00 10.05 12.71
C VAL A 17 -5.58 10.53 12.37
N SER A 18 -4.71 9.62 11.92
CA SER A 18 -3.30 9.88 11.59
C SER A 18 -3.02 10.03 10.09
N GLY A 19 -4.00 9.76 9.24
CA GLY A 19 -3.84 9.83 7.79
C GLY A 19 -4.52 8.66 7.07
N ILE A 20 -4.30 8.59 5.76
CA ILE A 20 -4.70 7.45 4.94
C ILE A 20 -3.68 6.34 5.15
N LYS A 21 -4.19 5.14 5.42
CA LYS A 21 -3.41 3.94 5.69
C LYS A 21 -3.76 2.87 4.69
N PHE A 22 -2.89 1.87 4.53
CA PHE A 22 -3.15 0.79 3.59
C PHE A 22 -2.72 -0.59 4.09
N ILE A 23 -3.45 -1.60 3.62
CA ILE A 23 -3.08 -3.01 3.63
C ILE A 23 -3.00 -3.46 2.17
N GLU A 24 -1.88 -3.99 1.73
CA GLU A 24 -1.66 -4.48 0.36
C GLU A 24 -1.38 -5.97 0.34
N LEU A 25 -1.93 -6.67 -0.66
CA LEU A 25 -1.68 -8.07 -0.93
C LEU A 25 -0.79 -8.21 -2.17
N HIS A 26 0.31 -8.93 -2.04
CA HIS A 26 1.32 -9.10 -3.09
C HIS A 26 1.63 -10.58 -3.36
N TYR A 27 1.71 -10.92 -4.64
CA TYR A 27 2.36 -12.15 -5.08
C TYR A 27 3.84 -11.87 -5.35
N ALA A 28 4.70 -12.20 -4.37
CA ALA A 28 6.14 -11.98 -4.44
C ALA A 28 6.92 -12.88 -3.46
N ASP A 29 8.24 -12.93 -3.63
CA ASP A 29 9.14 -13.48 -2.61
C ASP A 29 9.44 -12.40 -1.55
N LEU A 30 9.12 -12.69 -0.29
CA LEU A 30 9.34 -11.79 0.83
C LEU A 30 10.82 -11.42 1.02
N THR A 31 11.76 -12.31 0.63
CA THR A 31 13.21 -12.05 0.70
C THR A 31 13.74 -11.10 -0.37
N GLU A 32 12.93 -10.83 -1.41
CA GLU A 32 13.21 -9.93 -2.52
C GLU A 32 12.19 -8.79 -2.61
N PHE A 33 11.44 -8.54 -1.53
CA PHE A 33 10.43 -7.50 -1.50
C PHE A 33 11.06 -6.12 -1.66
N TYR A 34 10.45 -5.29 -2.51
CA TYR A 34 11.12 -4.14 -3.12
C TYR A 34 10.70 -2.79 -2.57
N TYR A 35 9.66 -2.75 -1.73
CA TYR A 35 9.29 -1.53 -1.02
C TYR A 35 10.24 -1.30 0.16
N PRO A 36 10.49 -0.04 0.54
CA PRO A 36 11.16 0.26 1.80
C PRO A 36 10.37 -0.35 2.98
N ILE A 37 10.97 -1.31 3.68
CA ILE A 37 10.36 -1.96 4.84
C ILE A 37 11.10 -1.53 6.11
N ASP A 38 10.37 -0.98 7.08
CA ASP A 38 10.92 -0.71 8.40
C ASP A 38 10.96 -1.98 9.26
N LEU A 39 9.89 -2.79 9.16
CA LEU A 39 9.77 -4.02 9.93
C LEU A 39 9.34 -5.19 9.05
N LEU A 40 10.22 -6.19 8.93
CA LEU A 40 9.90 -7.49 8.37
C LEU A 40 9.35 -8.40 9.48
N VAL A 41 8.10 -8.83 9.37
CA VAL A 41 7.46 -9.73 10.32
C VAL A 41 7.58 -11.17 9.83
N LEU A 42 7.94 -12.08 10.73
CA LEU A 42 8.02 -13.51 10.49
C LEU A 42 7.17 -14.26 11.51
N ALA A 43 6.64 -15.42 11.12
CA ALA A 43 5.94 -16.31 12.05
C ALA A 43 6.75 -17.57 12.29
N SER A 44 7.12 -17.80 13.55
CA SER A 44 7.75 -19.03 14.02
C SER A 44 6.74 -20.07 14.41
N TYR A 45 6.90 -21.27 13.88
CA TYR A 45 6.03 -22.41 14.16
C TYR A 45 6.84 -23.47 14.90
N LYS A 46 6.46 -23.72 16.15
CA LYS A 46 7.24 -24.54 17.07
C LYS A 46 7.46 -25.98 16.58
N TYR A 47 6.53 -26.54 15.80
CA TYR A 47 6.59 -27.94 15.38
C TYR A 47 6.55 -28.16 13.86
N HIS A 48 6.52 -27.12 13.03
CA HIS A 48 6.55 -27.22 11.57
C HIS A 48 7.96 -27.07 10.99
N GLU A 49 8.53 -28.16 10.48
CA GLU A 49 9.86 -28.15 9.82
C GLU A 49 9.90 -27.55 8.42
N GLY A 50 8.74 -27.43 7.75
CA GLY A 50 8.61 -26.85 6.41
C GLY A 50 8.01 -25.44 6.37
N SER A 51 8.08 -24.67 7.46
CA SER A 51 7.45 -23.35 7.53
C SER A 51 8.18 -22.31 6.64
N THR A 52 7.44 -21.29 6.20
CA THR A 52 7.98 -20.13 5.47
C THR A 52 9.12 -19.45 6.25
N GLN A 53 9.04 -19.44 7.57
CA GLN A 53 10.14 -18.95 8.41
C GLN A 53 11.39 -19.80 8.25
N LYS A 54 11.36 -21.13 8.40
CA LYS A 54 12.59 -21.96 8.25
C LYS A 54 13.24 -21.82 6.88
N ALA A 55 12.42 -21.72 5.82
CA ALA A 55 12.91 -21.39 4.49
C ALA A 55 13.58 -20.01 4.45
N PHE A 56 12.95 -19.00 5.07
CA PHE A 56 13.54 -17.67 5.24
C PHE A 56 14.84 -17.72 6.06
N GLU A 57 14.91 -18.39 7.21
CA GLU A 57 16.12 -18.45 8.05
C GLU A 57 17.29 -19.06 7.28
N LYS A 58 17.02 -20.12 6.51
CA LYS A 58 18.02 -20.76 5.66
C LYS A 58 18.52 -19.79 4.58
N SER A 59 17.63 -19.19 3.81
CA SER A 59 17.98 -18.21 2.77
C SER A 59 18.69 -16.98 3.34
N PHE A 60 18.27 -16.52 4.53
CA PHE A 60 18.83 -15.38 5.22
C PHE A 60 20.26 -15.67 5.72
N MET A 61 20.49 -16.85 6.28
CA MET A 61 21.82 -17.31 6.67
C MET A 61 22.73 -17.48 5.44
N GLU A 62 22.25 -18.10 4.36
CA GLU A 62 23.02 -18.29 3.12
C GLU A 62 23.40 -16.95 2.46
N LYS A 63 22.48 -15.98 2.45
CA LYS A 63 22.68 -14.69 1.78
C LYS A 63 23.48 -13.68 2.60
N TYR A 64 23.29 -13.65 3.93
CA TYR A 64 23.85 -12.60 4.77
C TYR A 64 24.78 -13.09 5.88
N GLY A 65 24.88 -14.41 6.08
CA GLY A 65 25.72 -15.03 7.11
C GLY A 65 25.26 -14.74 8.54
N MET A 66 23.95 -14.52 8.75
CA MET A 66 23.39 -14.15 10.05
C MET A 66 22.39 -15.20 10.54
N SER A 67 22.54 -15.63 11.79
CA SER A 67 21.65 -16.59 12.44
C SER A 67 20.48 -15.89 13.13
N MET A 68 19.26 -16.39 12.90
CA MET A 68 18.06 -15.88 13.59
C MET A 68 18.13 -16.00 15.11
N LYS A 69 18.82 -17.05 15.61
CA LYS A 69 19.02 -17.25 17.04
C LYS A 69 19.91 -16.15 17.64
N GLU A 70 21.00 -15.80 16.96
CA GLU A 70 21.91 -14.72 17.41
C GLU A 70 21.20 -13.37 17.38
N ILE A 71 20.39 -13.12 16.35
CA ILE A 71 19.58 -11.91 16.24
C ILE A 71 18.57 -11.80 17.40
N GLN A 72 17.94 -12.92 17.78
CA GLN A 72 17.00 -12.94 18.91
C GLN A 72 17.70 -12.70 20.24
N GLU A 73 18.88 -13.31 20.48
CA GLU A 73 19.66 -13.11 21.70
C GLU A 73 20.07 -11.63 21.90
N GLU A 74 20.19 -10.89 20.80
CA GLU A 74 20.49 -9.46 20.77
C GLU A 74 19.27 -8.56 20.47
N ALA A 75 18.05 -9.07 20.62
CA ALA A 75 16.84 -8.33 20.29
C ALA A 75 16.76 -6.97 21.02
N ALA A 76 16.25 -5.95 20.31
CA ALA A 76 15.98 -4.64 20.91
C ALA A 76 14.78 -4.71 21.86
N LEU A 77 13.79 -5.54 21.53
CA LEU A 77 12.65 -5.87 22.38
C LEU A 77 12.44 -7.37 22.36
N ASP A 78 12.61 -8.05 23.50
CA ASP A 78 12.24 -9.45 23.66
C ASP A 78 11.08 -9.57 24.66
N LEU A 79 9.89 -9.75 24.12
CA LEU A 79 8.67 -10.02 24.88
C LEU A 79 8.16 -11.43 24.58
N ASN A 80 9.02 -12.35 24.15
CA ASN A 80 8.58 -13.67 23.71
C ASN A 80 7.88 -14.44 24.84
N LYS A 81 8.38 -14.31 26.08
CA LYS A 81 7.75 -14.95 27.26
C LYS A 81 6.37 -14.40 27.61
N SER A 82 6.10 -13.13 27.31
CA SER A 82 4.88 -12.44 27.74
C SER A 82 3.84 -12.34 26.62
N LEU A 83 4.28 -12.04 25.41
CA LEU A 83 3.44 -11.75 24.25
C LEU A 83 3.67 -12.71 23.08
N GLY A 84 4.71 -13.54 23.12
CA GLY A 84 5.09 -14.41 22.02
C GLY A 84 5.72 -13.64 20.85
N VAL A 85 6.33 -12.47 21.11
CA VAL A 85 6.90 -11.61 20.06
C VAL A 85 8.25 -11.06 20.50
N TRP A 86 9.21 -11.03 19.58
CA TRP A 86 10.47 -10.29 19.74
C TRP A 86 10.78 -9.44 18.49
N MET A 87 11.60 -8.41 18.64
CA MET A 87 12.01 -7.48 17.60
C MET A 87 13.52 -7.22 17.65
N SER A 88 14.18 -7.30 16.51
CA SER A 88 15.62 -7.11 16.36
C SER A 88 16.06 -5.66 16.60
N LYS A 89 17.38 -5.49 16.81
CA LYS A 89 18.05 -4.21 16.55
C LYS A 89 17.96 -3.82 15.07
N GLU A 90 18.37 -2.58 14.78
CA GLU A 90 18.40 -2.07 13.41
C GLU A 90 19.51 -2.75 12.62
N PHE A 91 19.21 -3.12 11.38
CA PHE A 91 20.17 -3.58 10.41
C PHE A 91 20.64 -2.43 9.52
N ASP A 92 21.79 -2.65 8.89
CA ASP A 92 22.20 -1.84 7.75
C ASP A 92 21.29 -2.14 6.54
N VAL A 93 20.44 -1.17 6.21
CA VAL A 93 19.45 -1.28 5.12
C VAL A 93 20.12 -1.52 3.77
N GLU A 94 21.32 -0.98 3.53
CA GLU A 94 22.04 -1.22 2.28
C GLU A 94 22.46 -2.68 2.11
N LYS A 95 22.62 -3.40 3.22
CA LYS A 95 23.00 -4.82 3.23
C LYS A 95 21.79 -5.73 3.05
N VAL A 96 20.69 -5.51 3.78
CA VAL A 96 19.57 -6.48 3.88
C VAL A 96 18.27 -6.04 3.22
N GLY A 97 18.10 -4.74 2.93
CA GLY A 97 16.91 -4.18 2.28
C GLY A 97 15.76 -3.77 3.22
N PHE A 98 15.90 -3.98 4.53
CA PHE A 98 14.92 -3.59 5.55
C PHE A 98 15.62 -3.17 6.84
N LYS A 99 14.93 -2.45 7.73
CA LYS A 99 15.54 -1.94 8.98
C LYS A 99 15.53 -2.96 10.11
N ARG A 100 14.46 -3.75 10.29
CA ARG A 100 14.28 -4.65 11.45
C ARG A 100 13.54 -5.93 11.09
N ILE A 101 13.64 -6.92 11.97
CA ILE A 101 12.81 -8.12 11.96
C ILE A 101 11.99 -8.16 13.26
N ALA A 102 10.71 -8.51 13.17
CA ALA A 102 9.93 -9.03 14.29
C ALA A 102 9.54 -10.47 14.02
N CYS A 103 9.54 -11.29 15.05
CA CYS A 103 9.10 -12.68 14.94
C CYS A 103 8.01 -12.96 15.97
N ILE A 104 6.93 -13.57 15.51
CA ILE A 104 5.82 -14.04 16.35
C ILE A 104 5.91 -15.56 16.55
N GLU A 105 5.70 -16.06 17.76
CA GLU A 105 5.69 -17.51 18.05
C GLU A 105 4.25 -18.04 18.04
N LEU A 106 4.00 -19.00 17.15
CA LEU A 106 2.72 -19.69 16.97
C LEU A 106 2.86 -21.16 17.37
N ASP A 107 1.95 -21.63 18.22
CA ASP A 107 1.82 -23.05 18.57
C ASP A 107 0.83 -23.72 17.61
N ASP A 108 1.36 -24.38 16.59
CA ASP A 108 0.60 -24.96 15.48
C ASP A 108 -0.33 -26.13 15.86
N ARG A 109 -0.21 -26.70 17.07
CA ARG A 109 -1.01 -27.88 17.48
C ARG A 109 -2.38 -27.54 18.04
N THR A 110 -2.51 -26.38 18.68
CA THR A 110 -3.69 -26.00 19.47
C THR A 110 -4.21 -24.61 19.12
N ILE A 111 -3.67 -23.98 18.09
CA ILE A 111 -4.08 -22.62 17.74
C ILE A 111 -5.52 -22.61 17.21
N THR A 112 -6.37 -21.87 17.91
CA THR A 112 -7.70 -21.49 17.46
C THR A 112 -7.65 -20.12 16.78
N ALA A 113 -8.77 -19.72 16.18
CA ALA A 113 -8.92 -18.40 15.56
C ALA A 113 -8.68 -17.27 16.58
N GLU A 114 -9.20 -17.42 17.79
CA GLU A 114 -9.00 -16.46 18.87
C GLU A 114 -7.54 -16.34 19.29
N CYS A 115 -6.84 -17.49 19.44
CA CYS A 115 -5.42 -17.50 19.75
C CYS A 115 -4.59 -16.85 18.63
N PHE A 116 -4.93 -17.11 17.37
CA PHE A 116 -4.26 -16.48 16.23
C PHE A 116 -4.49 -14.96 16.23
N ALA A 117 -5.74 -14.51 16.39
CA ALA A 117 -6.08 -13.09 16.49
C ALA A 117 -5.35 -12.41 17.66
N GLU A 118 -5.25 -13.06 18.82
CA GLU A 118 -4.48 -12.57 19.96
C GLU A 118 -2.99 -12.42 19.62
N ARG A 119 -2.38 -13.37 18.91
CA ARG A 119 -0.97 -13.29 18.50
C ARG A 119 -0.71 -12.16 17.53
N ILE A 120 -1.60 -11.93 16.56
CA ILE A 120 -1.52 -10.77 15.66
C ILE A 120 -1.69 -9.46 16.43
N ARG A 121 -2.62 -9.41 17.40
CA ARG A 121 -2.79 -8.23 18.26
C ARG A 121 -1.55 -7.94 19.11
N ASN A 122 -0.90 -9.00 19.63
CA ASN A 122 0.32 -8.88 20.40
C ASN A 122 1.47 -8.30 19.57
N LEU A 123 1.61 -8.69 18.30
CA LEU A 123 2.56 -8.06 17.38
C LEU A 123 2.36 -6.55 17.30
N PHE A 124 1.11 -6.10 17.09
CA PHE A 124 0.81 -4.68 17.04
C PHE A 124 0.96 -3.97 18.39
N ALA A 125 0.73 -4.64 19.51
CA ALA A 125 1.05 -4.11 20.83
C ALA A 125 2.55 -3.86 20.99
N VAL A 126 3.40 -4.78 20.51
CA VAL A 126 4.86 -4.59 20.52
C VAL A 126 5.28 -3.44 19.60
N ILE A 127 4.65 -3.27 18.44
CA ILE A 127 4.91 -2.13 17.55
C ILE A 127 4.57 -0.80 18.23
N ASN A 128 3.43 -0.73 18.93
CA ASN A 128 3.07 0.47 19.69
C ASN A 128 4.03 0.75 20.86
N LEU A 129 4.52 -0.30 21.54
CA LEU A 129 5.55 -0.13 22.57
C LEU A 129 6.86 0.38 21.95
N ALA A 130 7.26 -0.16 20.80
CA ALA A 130 8.45 0.26 20.06
C ALA A 130 8.37 1.75 19.73
N ASP A 131 7.22 2.21 19.23
CA ASP A 131 6.94 3.62 18.97
C ASP A 131 7.10 4.48 20.24
N GLY A 132 6.52 4.03 21.36
CA GLY A 132 6.61 4.70 22.66
C GLY A 132 8.03 4.85 23.22
N ILE A 133 8.98 4.03 22.77
CA ILE A 133 10.41 4.13 23.14
C ILE A 133 11.29 4.74 22.04
N GLY A 134 10.68 5.31 20.99
CA GLY A 134 11.37 6.03 19.91
C GLY A 134 11.84 5.15 18.74
N ILE A 135 11.32 3.93 18.61
CA ILE A 135 11.52 3.08 17.42
C ILE A 135 10.31 3.27 16.51
N ASN A 136 10.44 4.17 15.55
CA ASN A 136 9.36 4.48 14.60
C ASN A 136 9.29 3.43 13.50
N ILE A 137 8.10 2.89 13.27
CA ILE A 137 7.80 1.89 12.23
C ILE A 137 6.66 2.45 11.37
N GLU A 138 6.97 2.80 10.13
CA GLU A 138 5.99 3.35 9.18
C GLU A 138 5.42 2.27 8.27
N ASN A 139 6.25 1.30 7.85
CA ASN A 139 5.85 0.26 6.91
C ASN A 139 6.29 -1.14 7.36
N ILE A 140 5.35 -2.08 7.29
CA ILE A 140 5.55 -3.48 7.68
C ILE A 140 5.37 -4.38 6.47
N ALA A 141 6.25 -5.36 6.29
CA ALA A 141 5.97 -6.50 5.41
C ALA A 141 5.84 -7.78 6.23
N MET A 142 4.83 -8.59 5.94
CA MET A 142 4.57 -9.84 6.61
C MET A 142 4.17 -10.92 5.59
N PRO A 143 4.53 -12.19 5.80
CA PRO A 143 3.95 -13.26 5.01
C PRO A 143 2.46 -13.37 5.33
N VAL A 144 1.71 -14.15 4.56
CA VAL A 144 0.43 -14.67 5.06
C VAL A 144 0.73 -15.61 6.23
N MET A 145 0.71 -15.03 7.43
CA MET A 145 0.91 -15.74 8.68
C MET A 145 -0.27 -16.68 8.91
N GLY A 146 -0.01 -17.85 9.48
CA GLY A 146 -1.03 -18.85 9.73
C GLY A 146 -1.32 -19.80 8.56
N SER A 147 -0.82 -19.56 7.35
CA SER A 147 -1.13 -20.40 6.17
C SER A 147 -0.72 -21.87 6.28
N CYS A 148 0.20 -22.23 7.18
CA CYS A 148 0.55 -23.63 7.46
C CYS A 148 -0.23 -24.25 8.62
N LEU A 149 -1.15 -23.51 9.25
CA LEU A 149 -1.98 -23.98 10.36
C LEU A 149 -3.15 -24.79 9.79
N LYS A 150 -3.04 -26.12 9.86
CA LYS A 150 -4.05 -27.03 9.29
C LYS A 150 -5.46 -26.89 9.88
N ASN A 151 -5.57 -26.31 11.07
CA ASN A 151 -6.82 -26.16 11.80
C ASN A 151 -7.53 -24.83 11.53
N LEU A 152 -6.94 -23.93 10.73
CA LEU A 152 -7.52 -22.64 10.39
C LEU A 152 -7.66 -22.54 8.87
N PRO A 153 -8.89 -22.36 8.34
CA PRO A 153 -9.10 -22.07 6.93
C PRO A 153 -8.43 -20.76 6.51
N ASP A 154 -7.93 -20.72 5.28
CA ASP A 154 -7.36 -19.51 4.66
C ASP A 154 -8.28 -18.28 4.85
N ASP A 155 -9.59 -18.45 4.60
CA ASP A 155 -10.56 -17.36 4.73
C ASP A 155 -10.60 -16.73 6.13
N GLU A 156 -10.49 -17.55 7.17
CA GLU A 156 -10.49 -17.10 8.57
C GLU A 156 -9.18 -16.40 8.93
N ILE A 157 -8.05 -16.92 8.43
CA ILE A 157 -6.73 -16.29 8.57
C ILE A 157 -6.74 -14.88 7.97
N LEU A 158 -7.24 -14.72 6.75
CA LEU A 158 -7.27 -13.41 6.10
C LEU A 158 -8.16 -12.42 6.85
N SER A 159 -9.38 -12.83 7.24
CA SER A 159 -10.27 -11.97 8.00
C SER A 159 -9.59 -11.46 9.27
N ILE A 160 -8.95 -12.35 10.02
CA ILE A 160 -8.21 -11.98 11.24
C ILE A 160 -7.06 -11.02 10.91
N LEU A 161 -6.27 -11.29 9.87
CA LEU A 161 -5.17 -10.41 9.47
C LEU A 161 -5.67 -9.02 9.10
N VAL A 162 -6.72 -8.91 8.28
CA VAL A 162 -7.28 -7.62 7.85
C VAL A 162 -7.89 -6.87 9.04
N GLU A 163 -8.72 -7.53 9.85
CA GLU A 163 -9.39 -6.90 11.01
C GLU A 163 -8.39 -6.41 12.06
N GLN A 164 -7.43 -7.27 12.47
CA GLN A 164 -6.44 -6.86 13.47
C GLN A 164 -5.49 -5.79 12.92
N SER A 165 -5.17 -5.83 11.62
CA SER A 165 -4.38 -4.78 10.96
C SER A 165 -5.10 -3.44 10.95
N ARG A 166 -6.39 -3.40 10.55
CA ARG A 166 -7.20 -2.17 10.59
C ARG A 166 -7.26 -1.59 11.99
N PHE A 167 -7.63 -2.41 12.97
CA PHE A 167 -7.72 -2.01 14.37
C PHE A 167 -6.40 -1.48 14.93
N ALA A 168 -5.27 -2.09 14.56
CA ALA A 168 -3.96 -1.63 14.98
C ALA A 168 -3.56 -0.32 14.31
N MET A 169 -3.83 -0.18 13.01
CA MET A 169 -3.51 1.01 12.23
C MET A 169 -4.33 2.23 12.66
N GLU A 170 -5.55 2.06 13.18
CA GLU A 170 -6.30 3.15 13.82
C GLU A 170 -5.60 3.74 15.05
N LYS A 171 -4.83 2.91 15.77
CA LYS A 171 -4.22 3.26 17.07
C LYS A 171 -2.74 3.59 17.00
N THR A 172 -2.05 3.09 15.98
CA THR A 172 -0.60 3.22 15.81
C THR A 172 -0.32 4.40 14.89
N TYR A 173 -0.04 5.59 15.44
CA TYR A 173 0.00 6.84 14.66
C TYR A 173 0.97 6.78 13.47
N ASN A 174 2.18 6.25 13.69
CA ASN A 174 3.24 6.25 12.69
C ASN A 174 3.11 5.13 11.63
N LEU A 175 2.28 4.10 11.86
CA LEU A 175 2.14 2.98 10.94
C LEU A 175 1.23 3.34 9.77
N ASP A 176 1.80 3.53 8.58
CA ASP A 176 1.10 3.92 7.35
C ASP A 176 0.70 2.72 6.48
N GLY A 177 1.53 1.67 6.46
CA GLY A 177 1.40 0.60 5.48
C GLY A 177 1.70 -0.81 6.02
N ILE A 178 0.86 -1.78 5.62
CA ILE A 178 1.10 -3.20 5.82
C ILE A 178 1.07 -3.92 4.46
N TYR A 179 2.18 -4.58 4.12
CA TYR A 179 2.30 -5.45 2.96
C TYR A 179 2.16 -6.92 3.40
N ILE A 180 1.11 -7.58 2.96
CA ILE A 180 0.90 -9.02 3.08
C ILE A 180 1.45 -9.67 1.81
N VAL A 181 2.46 -10.52 1.93
CA VAL A 181 3.22 -11.06 0.81
C VAL A 181 3.18 -12.58 0.82
N ASP A 182 2.95 -13.21 -0.32
CA ASP A 182 3.06 -14.66 -0.43
C ASP A 182 3.54 -15.07 -1.82
N ASN A 183 4.28 -16.17 -1.91
CA ASN A 183 4.87 -16.70 -3.13
C ASN A 183 4.07 -17.87 -3.74
N ASP A 184 2.94 -18.24 -3.12
CA ASP A 184 1.98 -19.21 -3.64
C ASP A 184 0.84 -18.49 -4.36
N ARG A 185 0.85 -18.59 -5.69
CA ARG A 185 -0.11 -17.88 -6.54
C ARG A 185 -1.55 -18.30 -6.25
N GLU A 186 -1.81 -19.59 -6.03
CA GLU A 186 -3.17 -20.08 -5.79
C GLU A 186 -3.73 -19.53 -4.48
N ARG A 187 -2.90 -19.53 -3.43
CA ARG A 187 -3.27 -18.97 -2.14
C ARG A 187 -3.52 -17.46 -2.21
N VAL A 188 -2.63 -16.70 -2.87
CA VAL A 188 -2.85 -15.24 -3.01
C VAL A 188 -4.13 -14.92 -3.79
N MET A 189 -4.45 -15.68 -4.83
CA MET A 189 -5.71 -15.49 -5.58
C MET A 189 -6.97 -15.83 -4.77
N LYS A 190 -6.88 -16.74 -3.79
CA LYS A 190 -7.98 -16.96 -2.82
C LYS A 190 -8.11 -15.75 -1.90
N PHE A 191 -6.99 -15.23 -1.40
CA PHE A 191 -7.02 -14.05 -0.54
C PHE A 191 -7.49 -12.79 -1.25
N ASP A 192 -7.14 -12.59 -2.52
CA ASP A 192 -7.64 -11.47 -3.32
C ASP A 192 -9.18 -11.47 -3.38
N ARG A 193 -9.78 -12.63 -3.71
CA ARG A 193 -11.23 -12.77 -3.72
C ARG A 193 -11.84 -12.50 -2.35
N LYS A 194 -11.26 -13.09 -1.30
CA LYS A 194 -11.79 -12.92 0.06
C LYS A 194 -11.65 -11.48 0.56
N MET A 195 -10.58 -10.79 0.20
CA MET A 195 -10.38 -9.38 0.50
C MET A 195 -11.43 -8.52 -0.19
N ASN A 196 -11.78 -8.80 -1.45
CA ASN A 196 -12.86 -8.10 -2.15
C ASN A 196 -14.23 -8.32 -1.49
N GLU A 197 -14.51 -9.54 -1.00
CA GLU A 197 -15.72 -9.82 -0.23
C GLU A 197 -15.77 -9.01 1.08
N ILE A 198 -14.67 -8.99 1.85
CA ILE A 198 -14.58 -8.25 3.11
C ILE A 198 -14.80 -6.74 2.90
N LEU A 199 -14.38 -6.23 1.73
CA LEU A 199 -14.50 -4.82 1.35
C LEU A 199 -15.82 -4.50 0.64
N ASN A 200 -16.75 -5.47 0.54
CA ASN A 200 -18.02 -5.35 -0.16
C ASN A 200 -17.89 -4.84 -1.61
N ARG A 201 -16.82 -5.23 -2.31
CA ARG A 201 -16.59 -4.78 -3.69
C ARG A 201 -17.52 -5.49 -4.66
N THR A 202 -18.13 -4.70 -5.54
CA THR A 202 -19.00 -5.18 -6.61
C THR A 202 -18.19 -5.82 -7.74
N ASP A 203 -18.90 -6.42 -8.70
CA ASP A 203 -18.27 -6.91 -9.94
C ASP A 203 -17.70 -5.73 -10.77
N VAL A 204 -18.39 -4.59 -10.79
CA VAL A 204 -17.96 -3.38 -11.51
C VAL A 204 -16.64 -2.84 -10.96
N ASP A 205 -16.45 -2.88 -9.65
CA ASP A 205 -15.20 -2.47 -9.00
C ASP A 205 -14.01 -3.32 -9.44
N GLN A 206 -14.28 -4.60 -9.74
CA GLN A 206 -13.30 -5.60 -10.12
C GLN A 206 -13.06 -5.68 -11.63
N GLU A 207 -13.88 -5.01 -12.44
CA GLU A 207 -13.68 -4.95 -13.88
C GLU A 207 -12.40 -4.16 -14.24
N ASN A 208 -11.74 -4.60 -15.31
CA ASN A 208 -10.55 -3.93 -15.82
C ASN A 208 -10.93 -2.64 -16.54
N VAL A 209 -10.35 -1.51 -16.15
CA VAL A 209 -10.59 -0.21 -16.78
C VAL A 209 -10.20 -0.22 -18.26
N PHE A 210 -9.17 -0.98 -18.64
CA PHE A 210 -8.72 -1.13 -20.03
C PHE A 210 -9.67 -1.96 -20.91
N SER A 211 -10.73 -2.56 -20.35
CA SER A 211 -11.75 -3.23 -21.17
C SER A 211 -12.65 -2.23 -21.91
N ASP A 212 -12.65 -0.96 -21.49
CA ASP A 212 -13.26 0.16 -22.19
C ASP A 212 -12.25 0.80 -23.16
N GLU A 213 -12.53 0.73 -24.46
CA GLU A 213 -11.69 1.30 -25.52
C GLU A 213 -11.46 2.81 -25.34
N GLN A 214 -12.49 3.56 -24.94
CA GLN A 214 -12.37 5.00 -24.71
C GLN A 214 -11.50 5.30 -23.49
N CYS A 215 -11.65 4.53 -22.41
CA CYS A 215 -10.79 4.69 -21.24
C CYS A 215 -9.33 4.33 -21.57
N ASP A 216 -9.11 3.25 -22.32
CA ASP A 216 -7.77 2.86 -22.75
C ASP A 216 -7.07 3.97 -23.56
N GLU A 217 -7.75 4.53 -24.56
CA GLU A 217 -7.24 5.63 -25.36
C GLU A 217 -6.84 6.84 -24.51
N ILE A 218 -7.70 7.26 -23.57
CA ILE A 218 -7.43 8.41 -22.71
C ILE A 218 -6.24 8.14 -21.77
N LEU A 219 -6.18 6.95 -21.18
CA LEU A 219 -5.09 6.57 -20.27
C LEU A 219 -3.75 6.51 -21.00
N CYS A 220 -3.72 5.97 -22.22
CA CYS A 220 -2.53 5.92 -23.07
C CYS A 220 -2.07 7.31 -23.54
N ASP A 221 -3.00 8.19 -23.93
CA ASP A 221 -2.71 9.58 -24.28
C ASP A 221 -2.14 10.35 -23.07
N MET A 222 -2.77 10.20 -21.91
CA MET A 222 -2.33 10.80 -20.65
C MET A 222 -0.91 10.38 -20.29
N TRP A 223 -0.61 9.07 -20.33
CA TRP A 223 0.74 8.57 -20.09
C TRP A 223 1.75 9.13 -21.09
N SER A 224 1.41 9.15 -22.39
CA SER A 224 2.28 9.65 -23.45
C SER A 224 2.66 11.12 -23.23
N LYS A 225 1.70 11.96 -22.83
CA LYS A 225 1.93 13.37 -22.48
C LYS A 225 2.86 13.51 -21.27
N MET A 226 2.66 12.70 -20.23
CA MET A 226 3.47 12.73 -19.02
C MET A 226 4.91 12.27 -19.28
N LYS A 227 5.09 11.21 -20.06
CA LYS A 227 6.40 10.69 -20.47
C LYS A 227 7.18 11.73 -21.28
N TYR A 228 6.54 12.33 -22.27
CA TYR A 228 7.15 13.39 -23.07
C TYR A 228 7.62 14.57 -22.20
N TYR A 229 6.81 14.99 -21.22
CA TYR A 229 7.21 16.03 -20.27
C TYR A 229 8.42 15.61 -19.42
N ARG A 230 8.46 14.36 -18.91
CA ARG A 230 9.59 13.85 -18.11
C ARG A 230 10.91 13.88 -18.90
N GLU A 231 10.89 13.43 -20.15
CA GLU A 231 12.06 13.40 -21.03
C GLU A 231 12.62 14.80 -21.33
N GLN A 232 11.76 15.83 -21.37
CA GLN A 232 12.15 17.23 -21.61
C GLN A 232 12.76 17.95 -20.39
N VAL A 233 12.59 17.41 -19.17
CA VAL A 233 12.92 18.10 -17.90
C VAL A 233 14.10 17.46 -17.15
N THR A 234 14.79 16.48 -17.74
CA THR A 234 15.96 15.75 -17.20
C THR A 234 17.26 16.55 -17.01
N SER A 235 17.18 17.84 -16.66
CA SER A 235 18.29 18.62 -16.09
C SER A 235 18.07 19.05 -14.63
N GLY A 236 16.92 18.75 -14.02
CA GLY A 236 16.63 19.09 -12.62
C GLY A 236 16.51 17.85 -11.74
N LYS A 237 17.46 17.65 -10.81
CA LYS A 237 17.34 16.64 -9.75
C LYS A 237 16.05 16.89 -8.96
N PHE A 238 15.07 16.00 -9.08
CA PHE A 238 13.93 15.97 -8.17
C PHE A 238 14.47 15.76 -6.74
N LYS A 239 14.10 16.65 -5.82
CA LYS A 239 14.57 16.60 -4.43
C LYS A 239 13.80 15.51 -3.67
N LYS A 240 14.49 14.42 -3.34
CA LYS A 240 14.45 13.49 -2.17
C LYS A 240 13.21 13.37 -1.22
N ARG A 241 12.03 13.86 -1.57
CA ARG A 241 10.70 13.55 -0.97
C ARG A 241 9.68 13.25 -2.06
N ASP A 242 10.16 12.61 -3.12
CA ASP A 242 9.47 12.54 -4.40
C ASP A 242 8.41 11.43 -4.35
N ARG A 243 7.12 11.80 -4.37
CA ARG A 243 6.01 10.87 -4.65
C ARG A 243 6.01 10.42 -6.12
N SER A 244 7.20 10.24 -6.70
CA SER A 244 7.44 9.76 -8.06
C SER A 244 7.11 8.28 -8.23
N ASP A 245 6.99 7.56 -7.12
CA ASP A 245 6.47 6.20 -7.03
C ASP A 245 5.08 6.09 -7.66
N VAL A 246 4.19 7.08 -7.47
CA VAL A 246 2.87 7.10 -8.08
C VAL A 246 2.94 7.12 -9.62
N LEU A 247 3.93 7.83 -10.18
CA LEU A 247 4.14 7.89 -11.63
C LEU A 247 4.69 6.57 -12.18
N ILE A 248 5.53 5.88 -11.41
CA ILE A 248 6.05 4.54 -11.75
C ILE A 248 4.94 3.51 -11.65
N GLU A 249 4.11 3.59 -10.61
CA GLU A 249 2.90 2.77 -10.45
C GLU A 249 1.97 2.97 -11.64
N PHE A 250 1.70 4.22 -12.04
CA PHE A 250 0.87 4.52 -13.20
C PHE A 250 1.44 3.95 -14.51
N GLU A 251 2.75 4.13 -14.78
CA GLU A 251 3.43 3.54 -15.93
C GLU A 251 3.26 2.02 -15.97
N ALA A 252 3.54 1.35 -14.85
CA ALA A 252 3.46 -0.10 -14.76
C ALA A 252 2.04 -0.63 -15.09
N ARG A 253 0.99 0.09 -14.68
CA ARG A 253 -0.41 -0.27 -14.96
C ARG A 253 -0.79 -0.10 -16.42
N ILE A 254 -0.28 0.95 -17.06
CA ILE A 254 -0.48 1.19 -18.50
C ILE A 254 0.23 0.11 -19.31
N GLU A 255 1.45 -0.28 -18.93
CA GLU A 255 2.20 -1.33 -19.61
C GLU A 255 1.60 -2.72 -19.41
N SER A 256 1.13 -3.04 -18.20
CA SER A 256 0.50 -4.33 -17.92
C SER A 256 -0.89 -4.47 -18.52
N ARG A 257 -1.60 -3.36 -18.78
CA ARG A 257 -3.03 -3.33 -19.11
C ARG A 257 -3.89 -4.02 -18.05
N GLU A 258 -3.43 -4.04 -16.80
CA GLU A 258 -4.12 -4.65 -15.65
C GLU A 258 -4.38 -3.58 -14.58
N LEU A 259 -5.60 -3.04 -14.58
CA LEU A 259 -6.02 -2.04 -13.61
C LEU A 259 -7.53 -2.16 -13.35
N ARG A 260 -7.90 -2.64 -12.17
CA ARG A 260 -9.32 -2.74 -11.78
C ARG A 260 -9.89 -1.37 -11.43
N GLN A 261 -11.20 -1.17 -11.57
CA GLN A 261 -11.88 0.10 -11.32
C GLN A 261 -11.53 0.67 -9.93
N PHE A 262 -11.61 -0.11 -8.86
CA PHE A 262 -11.26 0.38 -7.52
C PHE A 262 -9.79 0.80 -7.40
N GLU A 263 -8.88 0.07 -8.06
CA GLU A 263 -7.45 0.38 -8.07
C GLU A 263 -7.20 1.70 -8.80
N PHE A 264 -7.97 1.95 -9.87
CA PHE A 264 -7.90 3.19 -10.60
C PHE A 264 -8.41 4.38 -9.77
N CYS A 265 -9.50 4.22 -9.01
CA CYS A 265 -9.98 5.25 -8.08
C CYS A 265 -8.90 5.66 -7.07
N VAL A 266 -8.22 4.69 -6.47
CA VAL A 266 -7.09 4.91 -5.56
C VAL A 266 -5.92 5.59 -6.26
N LEU A 267 -5.51 5.08 -7.43
CA LEU A 267 -4.39 5.63 -8.19
C LEU A 267 -4.66 7.05 -8.68
N ALA A 268 -5.88 7.35 -9.12
CA ALA A 268 -6.32 8.68 -9.52
C ALA A 268 -6.24 9.68 -8.36
N ARG A 269 -6.63 9.25 -7.15
CA ARG A 269 -6.49 10.07 -5.93
C ARG A 269 -5.02 10.34 -5.60
N LYS A 270 -4.16 9.32 -5.59
CA LYS A 270 -2.72 9.47 -5.37
C LYS A 270 -2.09 10.44 -6.39
N MET A 271 -2.46 10.29 -7.66
CA MET A 271 -2.03 11.16 -8.75
C MET A 271 -2.45 12.61 -8.52
N LEU A 272 -3.69 12.84 -8.09
CA LEU A 272 -4.18 14.16 -7.72
C LEU A 272 -3.38 14.77 -6.57
N GLU A 273 -3.11 14.00 -5.51
CA GLU A 273 -2.30 14.48 -4.39
C GLU A 273 -0.87 14.84 -4.81
N PHE A 274 -0.25 14.01 -5.64
CA PHE A 274 1.06 14.29 -6.23
C PHE A 274 1.06 15.60 -7.01
N ILE A 275 0.09 15.80 -7.91
CA ILE A 275 -0.03 17.01 -8.74
C ILE A 275 -0.22 18.26 -7.88
N ILE A 276 -1.10 18.18 -6.88
CA ILE A 276 -1.34 19.29 -5.95
C ILE A 276 -0.07 19.64 -5.18
N TYR A 277 0.67 18.64 -4.70
CA TYR A 277 1.91 18.86 -3.97
C TYR A 277 3.00 19.46 -4.88
N ASP A 278 3.14 18.96 -6.11
CA ASP A 278 4.12 19.47 -7.07
C ASP A 278 3.85 20.92 -7.50
N ILE A 279 2.58 21.35 -7.53
CA ILE A 279 2.21 22.73 -7.86
C ILE A 279 2.22 23.64 -6.61
N GLY A 280 1.61 23.21 -5.51
CA GLY A 280 1.39 24.02 -4.31
C GLY A 280 2.51 23.98 -3.26
N GLY A 281 3.42 23.01 -3.38
CA GLY A 281 4.52 22.77 -2.45
C GLY A 281 4.07 22.44 -1.02
N ASP A 282 4.96 22.64 -0.05
CA ASP A 282 4.72 22.31 1.36
C ASP A 282 3.52 23.05 1.98
N LYS A 283 3.16 24.22 1.43
CA LYS A 283 1.98 24.98 1.89
C LYS A 283 0.66 24.26 1.63
N ALA A 284 0.62 23.40 0.61
CA ALA A 284 -0.51 22.50 0.36
C ALA A 284 -0.39 21.21 1.18
N GLY A 285 0.81 20.70 1.44
CA GLY A 285 1.06 19.35 2.01
C GLY A 285 0.38 19.04 3.36
N ASN A 286 0.31 20.00 4.30
CA ASN A 286 -0.17 19.74 5.67
C ASN A 286 -1.70 19.77 5.85
N ARG A 287 -2.47 19.64 4.76
CA ARG A 287 -3.93 19.76 4.76
C ARG A 287 -4.59 18.48 4.25
N ASN A 288 -5.83 18.21 4.64
CA ASN A 288 -6.60 17.12 4.02
C ASN A 288 -6.90 17.43 2.54
N LEU A 289 -7.18 16.42 1.71
CA LEU A 289 -7.30 16.60 0.26
C LEU A 289 -8.33 17.68 -0.13
N PHE A 290 -9.48 17.74 0.53
CA PHE A 290 -10.46 18.81 0.33
C PHE A 290 -9.84 20.20 0.55
N GLN A 291 -9.19 20.42 1.69
CA GLN A 291 -8.51 21.67 2.01
C GLN A 291 -7.34 21.99 1.06
N ARG A 292 -6.68 20.97 0.50
CA ARG A 292 -5.65 21.15 -0.53
C ARG A 292 -6.25 21.65 -1.85
N ILE A 293 -7.38 21.09 -2.28
CA ILE A 293 -8.09 21.55 -3.48
C ILE A 293 -8.59 23.00 -3.28
N GLU A 294 -9.14 23.30 -2.11
CA GLU A 294 -9.59 24.65 -1.76
C GLU A 294 -8.42 25.65 -1.68
N TYR A 295 -7.24 25.21 -1.25
CA TYR A 295 -6.02 26.01 -1.31
C TYR A 295 -5.67 26.39 -2.74
N MET A 296 -5.67 25.42 -3.66
CA MET A 296 -5.39 25.64 -5.08
C MET A 296 -6.34 26.67 -5.70
N ARG A 297 -7.63 26.63 -5.31
CA ARG A 297 -8.63 27.62 -5.73
C ARG A 297 -8.35 29.01 -5.16
N LYS A 298 -8.20 29.11 -3.83
CA LYS A 298 -8.06 30.40 -3.11
C LYS A 298 -6.77 31.14 -3.44
N THR A 299 -5.73 30.42 -3.86
CA THR A 299 -4.44 31.00 -4.26
C THR A 299 -4.33 31.23 -5.77
N GLU A 300 -5.43 31.04 -6.50
CA GLU A 300 -5.49 31.20 -7.96
C GLU A 300 -4.47 30.33 -8.71
N LEU A 301 -3.97 29.26 -8.08
CA LEU A 301 -3.13 28.28 -8.75
C LEU A 301 -3.97 27.52 -9.78
N ALA A 302 -5.18 27.09 -9.41
CA ALA A 302 -6.11 26.39 -10.30
C ALA A 302 -7.44 27.14 -10.46
N SER A 303 -8.04 27.02 -11.66
CA SER A 303 -9.35 27.61 -11.94
C SER A 303 -10.50 26.83 -11.28
N PRO A 304 -11.68 27.44 -11.09
CA PRO A 304 -12.85 26.75 -10.54
C PRO A 304 -13.20 25.46 -11.29
N ARG A 305 -13.06 25.47 -12.62
CA ARG A 305 -13.31 24.30 -13.47
C ARG A 305 -12.33 23.17 -13.20
N ILE A 306 -11.04 23.46 -13.07
CA ILE A 306 -10.04 22.43 -12.72
C ILE A 306 -10.30 21.88 -11.32
N THR A 307 -10.63 22.74 -10.36
CA THR A 307 -10.93 22.28 -8.99
C THR A 307 -12.20 21.42 -8.91
N ALA A 308 -13.15 21.59 -9.83
CA ALA A 308 -14.32 20.71 -9.93
C ALA A 308 -13.90 19.28 -10.33
N TYR A 309 -13.03 19.13 -11.34
CA TYR A 309 -12.47 17.82 -11.71
C TYR A 309 -11.70 17.18 -10.55
N MET A 310 -10.94 17.97 -9.79
CA MET A 310 -10.24 17.48 -8.59
C MET A 310 -11.21 16.97 -7.51
N HIS A 311 -12.35 17.64 -7.31
CA HIS A 311 -13.36 17.19 -6.35
C HIS A 311 -14.08 15.92 -6.79
N ILE A 312 -14.28 15.70 -8.10
CA ILE A 312 -14.81 14.45 -8.64
C ILE A 312 -13.84 13.30 -8.34
N ILE A 313 -12.56 13.46 -8.69
CA ILE A 313 -11.52 12.45 -8.39
C ILE A 313 -11.46 12.15 -6.89
N ARG A 314 -11.55 13.19 -6.04
CA ARG A 314 -11.60 13.03 -4.58
C ARG A 314 -12.82 12.22 -4.12
N ALA A 315 -13.98 12.41 -4.75
CA ALA A 315 -15.20 11.71 -4.37
C ALA A 315 -15.10 10.21 -4.66
N PHE A 316 -14.72 9.82 -5.89
CA PHE A 316 -14.46 8.43 -6.26
C PHE A 316 -13.39 7.78 -5.38
N GLY A 317 -12.24 8.45 -5.24
CA GLY A 317 -11.18 7.96 -4.37
C GLY A 317 -11.51 8.02 -2.88
N ASN A 318 -12.59 8.67 -2.43
CA ASN A 318 -13.06 8.61 -1.05
C ASN A 318 -14.00 7.42 -0.85
N ALA A 319 -14.88 7.13 -1.83
CA ALA A 319 -15.79 5.99 -1.77
C ALA A 319 -15.02 4.68 -1.55
N GLU A 320 -13.94 4.49 -2.32
CA GLU A 320 -13.07 3.30 -2.18
C GLU A 320 -12.23 3.24 -0.90
N VAL A 321 -12.07 4.37 -0.21
CA VAL A 321 -11.23 4.49 1.00
C VAL A 321 -12.06 4.51 2.28
N HIS A 322 -13.37 4.75 2.19
CA HIS A 322 -14.26 4.96 3.32
C HIS A 322 -15.54 4.14 3.18
N THR A 323 -15.40 2.84 2.92
CA THR A 323 -16.50 1.86 2.78
C THR A 323 -17.31 1.62 4.06
N ASP A 324 -17.01 2.30 5.17
CA ASP A 324 -17.59 2.01 6.50
C ASP A 324 -18.89 2.78 6.79
N GLU A 325 -19.33 3.68 5.91
CA GLU A 325 -20.63 4.36 6.08
C GLU A 325 -21.73 3.55 5.38
N GLU A 326 -22.57 2.85 6.16
CA GLU A 326 -23.82 2.28 5.66
C GLU A 326 -24.72 3.41 5.16
N VAL A 327 -24.62 3.74 3.88
CA VAL A 327 -25.53 4.69 3.24
C VAL A 327 -26.81 3.93 2.90
N GLU A 328 -27.94 4.35 3.49
CA GLU A 328 -29.27 3.75 3.31
C GLU A 328 -29.71 3.68 1.84
N TYR A 329 -29.14 4.52 0.98
CA TYR A 329 -29.35 4.54 -0.46
C TYR A 329 -28.03 4.79 -1.20
N SER A 330 -27.48 3.77 -1.86
CA SER A 330 -26.41 3.92 -2.85
C SER A 330 -26.94 3.55 -4.24
N ILE A 331 -26.43 4.22 -5.27
CA ILE A 331 -26.55 3.77 -6.65
C ILE A 331 -25.21 3.11 -6.96
N GLU A 332 -25.23 1.86 -7.43
CA GLU A 332 -24.01 1.16 -7.84
C GLU A 332 -23.29 1.97 -8.93
N GLU A 333 -21.97 2.09 -8.80
CA GLU A 333 -21.14 2.67 -9.84
C GLU A 333 -21.38 1.92 -11.15
N ASN A 334 -21.44 2.66 -12.25
CA ASN A 334 -21.59 2.07 -13.57
C ASN A 334 -20.45 2.54 -14.50
N TYR A 335 -20.46 2.02 -15.71
CA TYR A 335 -19.44 2.31 -16.71
C TYR A 335 -19.28 3.80 -17.05
N LEU A 336 -20.35 4.61 -16.95
CA LEU A 336 -20.26 6.05 -17.17
C LEU A 336 -19.44 6.73 -16.08
N ASP A 337 -19.53 6.25 -14.84
CA ASP A 337 -18.78 6.78 -13.70
C ASP A 337 -17.27 6.55 -13.89
N ARG A 338 -16.88 5.38 -14.40
CA ARG A 338 -15.51 5.09 -14.86
C ARG A 338 -15.02 6.11 -15.88
N GLN A 339 -15.79 6.35 -16.95
CA GLN A 339 -15.41 7.30 -18.00
C GLN A 339 -15.28 8.73 -17.46
N ILE A 340 -16.19 9.15 -16.58
CA ILE A 340 -16.14 10.46 -15.92
C ILE A 340 -14.85 10.60 -15.13
N LEU A 341 -14.45 9.59 -14.36
CA LEU A 341 -13.23 9.60 -13.57
C LEU A 341 -11.98 9.70 -14.45
N VAL A 342 -11.89 8.88 -15.51
CA VAL A 342 -10.77 8.88 -16.47
C VAL A 342 -10.63 10.26 -17.14
N GLU A 343 -11.73 10.82 -17.62
CA GLU A 343 -11.73 12.15 -18.26
C GLU A 343 -11.33 13.25 -17.25
N CYS A 344 -11.85 13.20 -16.02
CA CYS A 344 -11.49 14.17 -14.97
C CYS A 344 -9.99 14.13 -14.66
N LEU A 345 -9.41 12.93 -14.50
CA LEU A 345 -7.98 12.76 -14.27
C LEU A 345 -7.15 13.29 -15.44
N SER A 346 -7.55 12.97 -16.67
CA SER A 346 -6.92 13.49 -17.89
C SER A 346 -6.87 15.02 -17.91
N ARG A 347 -7.98 15.70 -17.59
CA ARG A 347 -8.02 17.17 -17.52
C ARG A 347 -7.11 17.74 -16.44
N VAL A 348 -6.97 17.06 -15.30
CA VAL A 348 -6.06 17.49 -14.23
C VAL A 348 -4.59 17.29 -14.64
N VAL A 349 -4.26 16.20 -15.33
CA VAL A 349 -2.91 15.96 -15.88
C VAL A 349 -2.56 16.97 -16.97
N ASP A 350 -3.45 17.24 -17.91
CA ASP A 350 -3.26 18.27 -18.95
C ASP A 350 -2.94 19.63 -18.31
N TYR A 351 -3.70 19.99 -17.27
CA TYR A 351 -3.48 21.21 -16.50
C TYR A 351 -2.10 21.23 -15.81
N TRP A 352 -1.71 20.13 -15.16
CA TRP A 352 -0.40 19.99 -14.50
C TRP A 352 0.75 20.18 -15.50
N ILE A 353 0.70 19.48 -16.63
CA ILE A 353 1.72 19.57 -17.68
C ILE A 353 1.80 21.02 -18.21
N ALA A 354 0.67 21.66 -18.49
CA ALA A 354 0.63 23.04 -18.96
C ALA A 354 1.21 24.02 -17.92
N TYR A 355 0.93 23.82 -16.63
CA TYR A 355 1.49 24.61 -15.54
C TYR A 355 3.02 24.52 -15.51
N LYS A 356 3.56 23.30 -15.60
CA LYS A 356 5.01 23.07 -15.57
C LYS A 356 5.73 23.66 -16.78
N TYR A 357 5.15 23.54 -17.98
CA TYR A 357 5.69 24.20 -19.18
C TYR A 357 5.77 25.72 -19.03
N ARG A 358 4.74 26.36 -18.45
CA ARG A 358 4.75 27.81 -18.20
C ARG A 358 5.80 28.21 -17.17
N SER A 359 5.95 27.42 -16.11
CA SER A 359 6.94 27.68 -15.06
C SER A 359 8.38 27.62 -15.59
N ASN A 360 8.71 26.58 -16.39
CA ASN A 360 10.03 26.42 -17.00
C ASN A 360 10.40 27.53 -18.00
N LYS A 361 9.41 28.17 -18.64
CA LYS A 361 9.64 29.35 -19.51
C LYS A 361 9.87 30.64 -18.74
N LYS A 362 9.51 30.73 -17.46
CA LYS A 362 9.75 31.92 -16.63
C LYS A 362 11.11 31.88 -15.92
N THR A 363 11.72 30.71 -15.81
CA THR A 363 13.01 30.50 -15.15
C THR A 363 14.20 30.39 -16.10
N LYS A 364 13.96 30.31 -17.42
CA LYS A 364 14.93 30.59 -18.48
C LYS A 364 14.79 32.03 -18.94
#